data_AF-A0A9Q8FQ39-F1
#
_entry.id   AF-A0A9Q8FQ39-F1
#
_cell.length_a   1.000
_cell.length_b   1.000
_cell.length_c   1.000
_cell.angle_alpha   90.00
_cell.angle_beta   90.00
_cell.angle_gamma   90.00
#
_symmetry.space_group_name_H-M   'P 1'
#
loop_
_entity.id
_entity.type
_entity.pdbx_description
1 polymer ?
#
loop_
_entity_poly.entity_id
_entity_poly.type
_entity_poly.pdbx_seq_one_letter_code
_entity_poly.pdbx_strand_id
1 'polypeptide(L)' 'MNNPDPITFVLTSLIMLTVFVFLFAITDRVLNHFSKEKHPFDLKFAIINGLIVLIMYYLASRFL' A
#
# COMPACT_ATOMS: atom_id res chain seq x y z
N MET A 1 -9.18 24.80 -8.14
CA MET A 1 -8.49 23.54 -7.83
C MET A 1 -7.67 23.17 -9.05
N ASN A 2 -6.34 23.28 -8.99
CA ASN A 2 -5.49 22.70 -10.03
C ASN A 2 -5.61 21.19 -9.90
N ASN A 3 -6.24 20.55 -10.89
CA ASN A 3 -6.19 19.10 -10.98
C ASN A 3 -4.72 18.72 -11.12
N PRO A 4 -4.17 17.86 -10.24
CA PRO A 4 -2.79 17.43 -10.38
C PRO A 4 -2.60 16.82 -11.75
N ASP A 5 -1.48 17.14 -12.41
CA ASP A 5 -1.15 16.57 -13.72
C ASP A 5 -1.27 15.05 -13.66
N PRO A 6 -1.86 14.40 -14.69
CA PRO A 6 -2.09 12.94 -14.68
C PRO A 6 -0.82 12.14 -14.37
N ILE A 7 0.33 12.64 -14.83
CA ILE A 7 1.65 12.05 -14.59
C ILE A 7 2.00 12.08 -13.10
N THR A 8 1.80 13.23 -12.44
CA THR A 8 2.05 13.41 -11.01
C THR A 8 1.14 12.53 -10.18
N PHE A 9 -0.13 12.39 -10.56
CA PHE A 9 -1.07 11.48 -9.90
C PHE A 9 -0.63 10.01 -9.98
N VAL A 10 -0.26 9.55 -11.18
CA VAL A 10 0.22 8.17 -11.40
C VAL A 10 1.50 7.92 -10.62
N LEU A 11 2.46 8.85 -10.67
CA LEU A 11 3.74 8.71 -9.96
C LEU A 11 3.54 8.66 -8.44
N THR A 12 2.69 9.54 -7.90
CA THR A 12 2.35 9.55 -6.47
C THR A 12 1.67 8.24 -6.05
N SER A 13 0.79 7.70 -6.89
CA SER A 13 0.12 6.43 -6.64
C SER A 13 1.09 5.25 -6.62
N LEU A 14 2.06 5.22 -7.55
CA LEU A 14 3.12 4.21 -7.57
C LEU A 14 4.00 4.29 -6.33
N ILE A 15 4.40 5.50 -5.92
CA ILE A 15 5.21 5.72 -4.71
C ILE A 15 4.43 5.25 -3.47
N MET A 16 3.16 5.63 -3.33
CA MET A 16 2.32 5.19 -2.21
C MET A 16 2.19 3.66 -2.16
N LEU A 17 1.98 3.02 -3.31
CA LEU A 17 1.91 1.56 -3.39
C LEU A 17 3.24 0.90 -2.99
N THR A 18 4.37 1.42 -3.48
CA THR A 18 5.70 0.92 -3.11
C THR A 18 5.97 1.05 -1.61
N VAL A 19 5.67 2.22 -1.02
CA VAL A 19 5.83 2.45 0.42
C VAL A 19 4.92 1.52 1.22
N PHE A 20 3.67 1.32 0.80
CA PHE A 20 2.75 0.39 1.43
C PHE A 20 3.29 -1.05 1.41
N VAL A 21 3.72 -1.55 0.25
CA VAL A 21 4.28 -2.91 0.11
C VAL A 21 5.53 -3.08 0.98
N PHE A 22 6.38 -2.06 1.04
CA PHE A 22 7.58 -2.08 1.89
C PHE A 22 7.22 -2.16 3.38
N LEU A 23 6.30 -1.31 3.85
CA LEU A 23 5.82 -1.34 5.23
C LEU A 23 5.13 -2.67 5.56
N PHE A 24 4.33 -3.19 4.63
CA PHE A 24 3.67 -4.48 4.77
C PHE A 24 4.70 -5.61 4.90
N ALA A 25 5.76 -5.61 4.07
CA ALA A 25 6.84 -6.59 4.16
C ALA A 25 7.62 -6.52 5.47
N ILE A 26 7.90 -5.32 5.98
CA ILE A 26 8.52 -5.16 7.31
C ILE A 26 7.59 -5.70 8.39
N THR A 27 6.31 -5.32 8.35
CA THR A 27 5.31 -5.70 9.35
C THR A 27 5.12 -7.22 9.37
N ASP A 28 4.99 -7.83 8.19
CA ASP A 28 4.92 -9.28 8.02
C ASP A 28 6.15 -9.95 8.60
N ARG A 29 7.36 -9.47 8.28
CA ARG A 29 8.61 -10.03 8.82
C ARG A 29 8.72 -9.90 10.34
N VAL A 30 8.24 -8.80 10.92
CA VAL A 30 8.20 -8.58 12.37
C VAL A 30 7.20 -9.54 13.02
N LEU A 31 5.97 -9.63 12.50
CA LEU A 31 4.96 -10.58 12.97
C LEU A 31 5.47 -12.02 12.89
N ASN A 32 6.15 -12.36 11.79
CA ASN A 32 6.71 -13.67 11.55
C ASN A 32 7.91 -14.00 12.43
N HIS A 33 8.62 -12.97 12.95
CA HIS A 33 9.66 -13.14 13.96
C HIS A 33 9.08 -13.52 15.33
N PHE A 34 7.90 -13.00 15.67
CA PHE A 34 7.19 -13.29 16.92
C PHE A 34 6.22 -14.47 16.83
N SER A 35 5.88 -14.92 15.62
CA SER A 35 5.01 -16.07 15.39
C SER A 35 5.73 -17.38 15.66
N LYS A 36 5.02 -18.35 16.26
CA LYS A 36 5.50 -19.73 16.39
C LYS A 36 5.45 -20.48 15.05
N GLU A 37 4.59 -20.03 14.14
CA GLU A 37 4.44 -20.58 12.79
C GLU A 37 4.98 -19.57 11.78
N LYS A 38 6.01 -19.97 11.02
CA LYS A 38 6.63 -19.11 10.02
C LYS A 38 5.91 -19.23 8.69
N HIS A 39 5.37 -18.14 8.18
CA HIS A 39 4.74 -18.08 6.86
C HIS A 39 5.61 -17.32 5.84
N PRO A 40 5.63 -17.72 4.57
CA PRO A 40 6.30 -16.96 3.52
C PRO A 40 5.56 -15.66 3.23
N PHE A 41 6.30 -14.61 2.88
CA PHE A 41 5.73 -13.32 2.51
C PHE A 41 4.82 -13.46 1.28
N ASP A 42 3.54 -13.09 1.42
CA ASP A 42 2.59 -13.07 0.31
C ASP A 42 2.56 -11.71 -0.38
N LEU A 43 3.39 -11.58 -1.41
CA LEU A 43 3.46 -10.39 -2.25
C LEU A 43 2.13 -10.07 -2.95
N LYS A 44 1.35 -11.09 -3.36
CA LYS A 44 0.07 -10.87 -4.05
C LYS A 44 -0.93 -10.24 -3.10
N PHE A 45 -1.00 -10.75 -1.87
CA PHE A 45 -1.85 -10.20 -0.82
C PHE A 45 -1.45 -8.77 -0.47
N ALA A 46 -0.15 -8.48 -0.38
CA ALA A 46 0.36 -7.13 -0.11
C ALA A 46 -0.07 -6.11 -1.19
N ILE A 47 0.08 -6.47 -2.47
CA ILE A 47 -0.28 -5.60 -3.60
C ILE A 47 -1.79 -5.35 -3.65
N ILE A 48 -2.61 -6.40 -3.47
CA ILE A 48 -4.08 -6.26 -3.48
C ILE A 48 -4.54 -5.34 -2.36
N ASN A 49 -4.03 -5.52 -1.14
CA ASN A 49 -4.36 -4.63 -0.02
C ASN A 49 -3.88 -3.19 -0.26
N GLY A 50 -2.69 -3.03 -0.85
CA GLY A 50 -2.17 -1.71 -1.21
C GLY A 50 -3.08 -0.97 -2.20
N LEU A 51 -3.60 -1.66 -3.21
CA LEU A 51 -4.57 -1.09 -4.15
C LEU A 51 -5.89 -0.72 -3.47
N ILE A 52 -6.40 -1.57 -2.58
CA ILE A 52 -7.63 -1.27 -1.81
C ILE A 52 -7.44 -0.02 -0.96
N VAL A 53 -6.32 0.10 -0.24
CA VAL A 53 -5.99 1.28 0.58
C VAL A 53 -5.90 2.53 -0.29
N LEU A 54 -5.31 2.43 -1.49
CA LEU A 54 -5.17 3.55 -2.41
C LEU A 54 -6.54 4.03 -2.95
N ILE A 55 -7.44 3.09 -3.26
CA ILE A 55 -8.83 3.41 -3.64
C ILE A 55 -9.57 4.07 -2.47
N MET A 56 -9.44 3.53 -1.25
CA MET A 56 -10.08 4.10 -0.05
C MET A 56 -9.55 5.49 0.26
N TYR A 57 -8.24 5.71 0.13
CA TYR A 57 -7.63 7.04 0.25
C TYR A 57 -8.21 8.03 -0.76
N TYR A 58 -8.32 7.63 -2.02
CA TYR A 58 -8.90 8.48 -3.06
C TYR A 58 -10.37 8.81 -2.80
N LEU A 59 -11.17 7.82 -2.36
CA LEU A 59 -12.56 8.05 -1.96
C LEU A 59 -12.63 8.99 -0.76
N ALA A 60 -11.88 8.74 0.30
CA ALA A 60 -11.86 9.57 1.51
C ALA A 60 -11.41 11.01 1.20
N SER A 61 -10.38 11.19 0.38
CA SER A 61 -9.88 12.51 -0.06
C SER A 61 -10.89 13.28 -0.91
N ARG A 62 -11.92 12.63 -1.45
CA ARG A 62 -13.02 13.30 -2.17
C ARG A 62 -14.12 13.79 -1.23
N PHE A 63 -14.25 13.19 -0.05
CA PHE A 63 -15.26 13.54 0.95
C PHE A 63 -14.73 14.50 2.04
N LEU A 64 -13.41 14.58 2.21
CA LEU A 64 -12.70 15.58 3.02
C LEU A 64 -12.35 16.83 2.19
#